data_AF-C9J0I5-F1
#
_entry.id   AF-C9J0I5-F1
#
_cell.length_a   1.000
_cell.length_b   1.000
_cell.length_c   1.000
_cell.angle_alpha   90.00
_cell.angle_beta   90.00
_cell.angle_gamma   90.00
#
_symmetry.space_group_name_H-M   'P 1'
#
loop_
_entity.id
_entity.type
_entity.pdbx_description
1 polymer ?
#
loop_
_entity_poly.entity_id
_entity_poly.type
_entity_poly.pdbx_seq_one_letter_code
_entity_poly.pdbx_strand_id
1 'polypeptide(L)'
;MNFASVFAVLFNGCTGIMAGANMSGELKDPSRAIPLGTIVAVAYTFFVYVLLFFLSSFTCDRTLLQEDYGFFRAISLWPPLVLIGIYATALSASMSSLIGASRILHALARDDLFGVILAPAKVVSRGGNPWAAVLYSWGLVQLVLLAGKLNTLAAV
;
A
#
# COMPACT_ATOMS: atom_id res chain seq x y z
N MET A 1 -14.93 21.76 1.69
CA MET A 1 -13.62 21.07 1.65
C MET A 1 -12.55 22.10 1.93
N ASN A 2 -11.64 21.81 2.85
CA ASN A 2 -10.57 22.74 3.24
C ASN A 2 -9.25 22.22 2.66
N PHE A 3 -8.25 23.09 2.48
CA PHE A 3 -6.94 22.67 1.96
C PHE A 3 -6.36 21.47 2.73
N ALA A 4 -6.45 21.50 4.06
CA ALA A 4 -5.97 20.43 4.93
C ALA A 4 -6.63 19.07 4.67
N SER A 5 -7.94 19.03 4.38
CA SER A 5 -8.63 17.77 4.09
C SER A 5 -8.22 17.19 2.73
N VAL A 6 -7.99 18.05 1.73
CA VAL A 6 -7.51 17.61 0.40
C VAL A 6 -6.08 17.11 0.50
N PHE A 7 -5.22 17.82 1.24
CA PHE A 7 -3.84 17.41 1.49
C PHE A 7 -3.76 16.08 2.23
N ALA A 8 -4.59 15.84 3.25
CA ALA A 8 -4.59 14.57 4.00
C ALA A 8 -4.91 13.37 3.10
N VAL A 9 -5.90 13.48 2.22
CA VAL A 9 -6.25 12.42 1.26
C VAL A 9 -5.12 12.19 0.25
N LEU A 10 -4.54 13.26 -0.29
CA LEU A 10 -3.42 13.16 -1.23
C LEU A 10 -2.16 12.58 -0.58
N PHE A 11 -1.87 12.97 0.66
CA PHE A 11 -0.70 12.51 1.42
C PHE A 11 -0.74 11.00 1.64
N ASN A 12 -1.91 10.44 1.98
CA ASN A 12 -2.08 9.00 2.12
C ASN A 12 -1.68 8.26 0.83
N GLY A 13 -2.07 8.79 -0.34
CA GLY A 13 -1.67 8.24 -1.64
C GLY A 13 -0.16 8.25 -1.91
N CYS A 14 0.59 9.14 -1.28
CA CYS A 14 2.06 9.22 -1.38
C CYS A 14 2.81 8.36 -0.35
N THR A 15 2.09 7.70 0.57
CA THR A 15 2.72 6.79 1.53
C THR A 15 3.20 5.51 0.84
N GLY A 16 4.01 4.70 1.54
CA GLY A 16 4.47 3.41 1.01
C GLY A 16 5.92 3.35 0.50
N ILE A 17 6.68 4.44 0.63
CA ILE A 17 8.11 4.52 0.31
C ILE A 17 8.92 3.40 1.01
N MET A 18 8.50 2.99 2.22
CA MET A 18 9.15 1.95 3.01
C MET A 18 8.88 0.52 2.53
N ALA A 19 7.97 0.29 1.58
CA ALA A 19 7.66 -1.05 1.08
C ALA A 19 8.91 -1.75 0.50
N GLY A 20 9.79 -1.01 -0.18
CA GLY A 20 11.06 -1.53 -0.69
C GLY A 20 12.07 -1.89 0.42
N ALA A 21 12.09 -1.14 1.51
CA ALA A 21 12.98 -1.41 2.65
C ALA A 21 12.54 -2.64 3.46
N ASN A 22 11.24 -2.91 3.52
CA ASN A 22 10.67 -4.08 4.21
C ASN A 22 11.10 -5.42 3.59
N MET A 23 11.64 -5.40 2.38
CA MET A 23 12.16 -6.58 1.68
C MET A 23 13.69 -6.64 1.62
N SER A 24 14.38 -5.74 2.31
CA SER A 24 15.85 -5.56 2.27
C SER A 24 16.65 -6.84 2.47
N GLY A 25 16.18 -7.77 3.32
CA GLY A 25 16.85 -9.06 3.58
C GLY A 25 16.86 -10.04 2.41
N GLU A 26 16.07 -9.79 1.36
CA GLU A 26 16.01 -10.62 0.15
C GLU A 26 16.70 -9.98 -1.07
N LEU A 27 17.19 -8.74 -0.94
CA LEU A 27 17.92 -8.10 -2.01
C LEU A 27 19.37 -8.60 -2.07
N LYS A 28 19.87 -8.76 -3.30
CA LYS A 28 21.28 -9.09 -3.56
C LYS A 28 22.24 -8.03 -2.99
N ASP A 29 21.92 -6.74 -3.19
CA ASP A 29 22.73 -5.59 -2.78
C ASP A 29 21.86 -4.46 -2.16
N PRO A 30 21.41 -4.60 -0.90
CA PRO A 30 20.42 -3.70 -0.30
C PRO A 30 20.91 -2.24 -0.18
N SER A 31 22.18 -2.03 0.16
CA SER A 31 22.76 -0.70 0.40
C SER A 31 22.71 0.23 -0.82
N ARG A 32 22.68 -0.34 -2.04
CA ARG A 32 22.56 0.44 -3.29
C ARG A 32 21.16 0.39 -3.87
N ALA A 33 20.51 -0.78 -3.81
CA ALA A 33 19.23 -0.98 -4.46
C ALA A 33 18.07 -0.24 -3.77
N ILE A 34 18.07 -0.15 -2.43
CA ILE A 34 17.04 0.59 -1.69
C ILE A 34 17.06 2.09 -2.06
N PRO A 35 18.16 2.85 -1.90
CA PRO A 35 18.13 4.28 -2.18
C PRO A 35 17.84 4.58 -3.66
N LEU A 36 18.42 3.80 -4.59
CA LEU A 36 18.20 4.02 -6.01
C LEU A 36 16.76 3.69 -6.43
N GLY A 37 16.24 2.55 -5.98
CA GLY A 37 14.86 2.13 -6.28
C GLY A 37 13.84 3.11 -5.71
N THR A 38 14.03 3.55 -4.47
CA THR A 38 13.12 4.50 -3.82
C THR A 38 13.09 5.85 -4.52
N ILE A 39 14.26 6.44 -4.85
CA ILE A 39 14.31 7.75 -5.51
C ILE A 39 13.67 7.68 -6.90
N VAL A 40 13.98 6.64 -7.68
CA VAL A 40 13.40 6.45 -9.02
C VAL A 40 11.88 6.25 -8.94
N ALA A 41 11.40 5.45 -7.98
CA ALA A 41 9.97 5.22 -7.78
C ALA A 41 9.23 6.52 -7.41
N VAL A 42 9.76 7.31 -6.47
CA VAL A 42 9.17 8.60 -6.06
C VAL A 42 9.17 9.60 -7.21
N ALA A 43 10.26 9.70 -7.97
CA ALA A 43 10.32 10.59 -9.14
C ALA A 43 9.29 10.18 -10.21
N TYR A 44 9.15 8.88 -10.46
CA TYR A 44 8.20 8.34 -11.43
C TYR A 44 6.75 8.61 -11.01
N THR A 45 6.37 8.31 -9.76
CA THR A 45 5.00 8.55 -9.28
C THR A 45 4.67 10.04 -9.25
N PHE A 46 5.61 10.88 -8.84
CA PHE A 46 5.46 12.34 -8.89
C PHE A 46 5.17 12.82 -10.31
N PHE A 47 5.94 12.36 -11.29
CA PHE A 47 5.73 12.71 -12.69
C PHE A 47 4.35 12.28 -13.20
N VAL A 48 3.94 11.04 -12.91
CA VAL A 48 2.63 10.51 -13.32
C VAL A 48 1.48 11.30 -12.69
N TYR A 49 1.57 11.67 -11.41
CA TYR A 49 0.55 12.48 -10.74
C TYR A 49 0.44 13.89 -11.33
N VAL A 50 1.56 14.55 -11.60
CA VAL A 50 1.56 15.88 -12.24
C VAL A 50 0.97 15.80 -13.65
N LEU A 51 1.35 14.79 -14.42
CA LEU A 51 0.82 14.58 -15.76
C LEU A 51 -0.70 14.38 -15.75
N LEU A 52 -1.21 13.49 -14.87
CA LEU A 52 -2.65 13.26 -14.74
C LEU A 52 -3.39 14.52 -14.28
N PHE A 53 -2.82 15.29 -13.35
CA PHE A 53 -3.41 16.55 -12.89
C PHE A 53 -3.62 17.52 -14.06
N PHE A 54 -2.59 17.75 -14.89
CA PHE A 54 -2.71 18.62 -16.05
C PHE A 54 -3.70 18.08 -17.09
N LEU A 55 -3.62 16.79 -17.44
CA LEU A 55 -4.51 16.18 -18.44
C LEU A 55 -5.98 16.25 -18.01
N SER A 56 -6.29 15.92 -16.75
CA SER A 56 -7.65 16.02 -16.20
C SER A 56 -8.11 17.48 -16.12
N SER A 57 -7.23 18.43 -15.77
CA SER A 57 -7.60 19.84 -15.71
C SER A 57 -7.91 20.47 -17.08
N PHE A 58 -7.29 20.00 -18.17
CA PHE A 58 -7.55 20.50 -19.52
C PHE A 58 -8.74 19.83 -20.21
N THR A 59 -9.09 18.61 -19.80
CA THR A 59 -10.08 17.77 -20.50
C THR A 59 -11.43 17.68 -19.79
N CYS A 60 -11.48 17.82 -18.47
CA CYS A 60 -12.69 17.56 -17.68
C CYS A 60 -13.34 18.84 -17.14
N ASP A 61 -14.67 18.89 -17.19
CA ASP A 61 -15.46 19.95 -16.57
C ASP A 61 -15.38 19.89 -15.03
N ARG A 62 -15.43 21.08 -14.41
CA ARG A 62 -15.30 21.21 -12.95
C ARG A 62 -16.44 20.54 -12.20
N THR A 63 -17.64 20.50 -12.78
CA THR A 63 -18.82 19.84 -12.19
C THR A 63 -18.63 18.32 -12.15
N LEU A 64 -18.16 17.74 -13.25
CA LEU A 64 -17.85 16.30 -13.33
C LEU A 64 -16.81 15.88 -12.27
N LEU A 65 -15.74 16.68 -12.10
CA LEU A 65 -14.69 16.42 -11.11
C LEU A 65 -15.14 16.55 -9.65
N GLN A 66 -16.23 17.29 -9.38
CA GLN A 66 -16.73 17.50 -8.02
C GLN A 66 -17.80 16.47 -7.62
N GLU A 67 -18.61 16.04 -8.57
CA GLU A 67 -19.76 15.17 -8.30
C GLU A 67 -19.44 13.68 -8.48
N ASP A 68 -18.52 13.33 -9.38
CA ASP A 68 -18.24 11.93 -9.73
C ASP A 68 -16.83 11.48 -9.32
N TYR A 69 -16.74 10.71 -8.23
CA TYR A 69 -15.50 10.05 -7.80
C TYR A 69 -14.97 9.03 -8.83
N GLY A 70 -15.85 8.53 -9.70
CA GLY A 70 -15.55 7.59 -10.77
C GLY A 70 -15.28 8.26 -12.12
N PHE A 71 -14.98 9.56 -12.18
CA PHE A 71 -14.86 10.30 -13.45
C PHE A 71 -13.92 9.64 -14.46
N PHE A 72 -12.84 8.97 -14.01
CA PHE A 72 -11.94 8.20 -14.89
C PHE A 72 -12.66 7.13 -15.72
N ARG A 73 -13.75 6.55 -15.22
CA ARG A 73 -14.58 5.59 -15.95
C ARG A 73 -15.33 6.24 -17.10
N ALA A 74 -15.76 7.50 -16.95
CA ALA A 74 -16.55 8.23 -17.93
C ALA A 74 -15.70 8.72 -19.12
N ILE A 75 -14.44 9.10 -18.87
CA ILE A 75 -13.47 9.53 -19.91
C ILE A 75 -12.69 8.38 -20.55
N SER A 76 -12.71 7.17 -19.98
CA SER A 76 -11.98 6.02 -20.52
C SER A 76 -12.59 5.55 -21.84
N LEU A 77 -11.73 5.23 -22.82
CA LEU A 77 -12.11 4.59 -24.08
C LEU A 77 -12.85 3.26 -23.83
N TRP A 78 -12.48 2.54 -22.76
CA TRP A 78 -13.13 1.32 -22.34
C TRP A 78 -13.37 1.32 -20.81
N PRO A 79 -14.61 1.58 -20.34
CA PRO A 79 -14.91 1.73 -18.91
C PRO A 79 -14.50 0.56 -17.98
N PRO A 80 -14.62 -0.73 -18.38
CA PRO A 80 -14.18 -1.86 -17.55
C PRO A 80 -12.69 -1.87 -17.25
N LEU A 81 -11.85 -1.28 -18.10
CA LEU A 81 -10.40 -1.25 -17.92
C LEU A 81 -10.00 -0.51 -16.62
N VAL A 82 -10.72 0.58 -16.31
CA VAL A 82 -10.51 1.36 -15.09
C VAL A 82 -10.82 0.52 -13.85
N LEU A 83 -11.93 -0.23 -13.89
CA LEU A 83 -12.32 -1.11 -12.79
C LEU A 83 -11.28 -2.22 -12.56
N ILE A 84 -10.82 -2.86 -13.63
CA ILE A 84 -9.77 -3.89 -13.56
C ILE A 84 -8.49 -3.30 -12.95
N GLY A 85 -8.09 -2.09 -13.37
CA GLY A 85 -6.93 -1.39 -12.82
C GLY A 85 -7.06 -1.09 -11.32
N ILE A 86 -8.24 -0.63 -10.88
CA ILE A 86 -8.52 -0.37 -9.46
C ILE A 86 -8.40 -1.67 -8.65
N TYR A 87 -9.02 -2.76 -9.10
CA TYR A 87 -8.94 -4.05 -8.40
C TYR A 87 -7.52 -4.61 -8.39
N ALA A 88 -6.80 -4.55 -9.52
CA ALA A 88 -5.42 -5.02 -9.60
C ALA A 88 -4.49 -4.25 -8.67
N THR A 89 -4.62 -2.92 -8.63
CA THR A 89 -3.80 -2.06 -7.76
C THR A 89 -4.14 -2.28 -6.30
N ALA A 90 -5.42 -2.35 -5.94
CA ALA A 90 -5.86 -2.59 -4.57
C ALA A 90 -5.38 -3.97 -4.04
N LEU A 91 -5.50 -5.02 -4.86
CA LEU A 91 -5.01 -6.36 -4.51
C LEU A 91 -3.49 -6.38 -4.36
N SER A 92 -2.75 -5.73 -5.27
CA SER A 92 -1.29 -5.65 -5.22
C SER A 92 -0.83 -4.91 -3.96
N ALA A 93 -1.42 -3.76 -3.64
CA ALA A 93 -1.11 -2.97 -2.45
C ALA A 93 -1.41 -3.72 -1.15
N SER A 94 -2.56 -4.42 -1.10
CA SER A 94 -2.95 -5.26 0.05
C SER A 94 -1.97 -6.42 0.27
N MET A 95 -1.60 -7.14 -0.79
CA MET A 95 -0.64 -8.23 -0.70
C MET A 95 0.76 -7.75 -0.30
N SER A 96 1.21 -6.63 -0.86
CA SER A 96 2.49 -6.02 -0.48
C SER A 96 2.54 -5.65 1.00
N SER A 97 1.46 -5.04 1.51
CA SER A 97 1.34 -4.66 2.92
C SER A 97 1.31 -5.87 3.84
N LEU A 98 0.57 -6.93 3.48
CA LEU A 98 0.51 -8.17 4.25
C LEU A 98 1.87 -8.87 4.34
N ILE A 99 2.56 -9.00 3.21
CA ILE A 99 3.89 -9.61 3.16
C ILE A 99 4.90 -8.75 3.92
N GLY A 100 4.90 -7.43 3.72
CA GLY A 100 5.76 -6.51 4.45
C GLY A 100 5.57 -6.59 5.97
N ALA A 101 4.32 -6.55 6.43
CA ALA A 101 3.99 -6.67 7.86
C ALA A 101 4.46 -8.00 8.46
N SER A 102 4.22 -9.11 7.76
CA SER A 102 4.66 -10.43 8.24
C SER A 102 6.18 -10.55 8.41
N ARG A 103 6.97 -9.90 7.54
CA ARG A 103 8.44 -9.91 7.63
C ARG A 103 8.94 -9.07 8.81
N ILE A 104 8.34 -7.90 9.05
CA ILE A 104 8.64 -7.08 10.22
C ILE A 104 8.29 -7.84 11.50
N LEU A 105 7.11 -8.47 11.53
CA LEU A 105 6.67 -9.28 12.66
C LEU A 105 7.61 -10.46 12.92
N HIS A 106 8.08 -11.13 11.86
CA HIS A 106 9.03 -12.22 11.98
C HIS A 106 10.40 -11.75 12.51
N ALA A 107 10.91 -10.61 12.02
CA ALA A 107 12.14 -10.01 12.54
C ALA A 107 12.01 -9.68 14.03
N LEU A 108 10.91 -9.05 14.43
CA LEU A 108 10.61 -8.73 15.82
C LEU A 108 10.50 -9.99 16.71
N ALA A 109 9.91 -11.07 16.19
CA ALA A 109 9.83 -12.36 16.88
C ALA A 109 11.21 -13.03 17.04
N ARG A 110 12.13 -12.79 16.11
CA ARG A 110 13.50 -13.31 16.18
C ARG A 110 14.34 -12.59 17.24
N ASP A 111 14.06 -11.31 17.46
CA ASP A 111 14.71 -10.49 18.48
C ASP A 111 14.18 -10.74 19.90
N ASP A 112 13.27 -11.72 20.07
CA ASP A 112 12.67 -12.17 21.34
C ASP A 112 12.07 -11.02 22.21
N LEU A 113 11.78 -9.87 21.61
CA LEU A 113 11.30 -8.65 22.30
C LEU A 113 9.99 -8.85 23.09
N PHE A 114 9.15 -9.78 22.64
CA PHE A 114 7.81 -10.04 23.20
C PHE A 114 7.62 -11.50 23.65
N GLY A 115 8.70 -12.28 23.72
CA GLY A 115 8.81 -13.61 24.35
C GLY A 115 7.69 -14.62 24.07
N VAL A 116 6.56 -14.51 24.77
CA VAL A 116 5.50 -15.53 24.82
C VAL A 116 4.43 -15.34 23.73
N ILE A 117 4.12 -14.09 23.33
CA ILE A 117 3.03 -13.80 22.38
C ILE A 117 3.48 -13.96 20.91
N LEU A 118 4.76 -13.74 20.60
CA LEU A 118 5.32 -13.85 19.25
C LEU A 118 6.06 -15.17 18.98
N ALA A 119 6.17 -16.07 19.96
CA ALA A 119 6.79 -17.40 19.78
C ALA A 119 6.31 -18.19 18.54
N PRO A 120 5.01 -18.25 18.20
CA PRO A 120 4.55 -18.98 17.01
C PRO A 120 4.95 -18.29 15.68
N ALA A 121 5.21 -16.98 15.67
CA ALA A 121 5.64 -16.23 14.48
C ALA A 121 7.12 -16.49 14.11
N LYS A 122 7.87 -17.18 14.97
CA LYS A 122 9.27 -17.59 14.75
C LYS A 122 9.40 -18.78 13.79
N VAL A 123 8.30 -19.50 13.52
CA VAL A 123 8.31 -20.71 12.68
C VAL A 123 8.48 -20.34 11.19
N VAL A 124 9.57 -20.82 10.61
CA VAL A 124 9.88 -20.67 9.17
C VAL A 124 9.66 -21.99 8.43
N SER A 125 9.27 -21.90 7.16
CA SER A 125 9.22 -23.06 6.26
C SER A 125 10.65 -23.48 5.84
N ARG A 126 10.81 -24.68 5.29
CA ARG A 126 12.10 -25.20 4.77
C ARG A 126 12.76 -24.29 3.73
N GLY A 127 11.99 -23.44 3.06
CA GLY A 127 12.49 -22.43 2.11
C GLY A 127 12.81 -21.06 2.70
N GLY A 128 12.83 -20.89 4.03
CA GLY A 128 13.12 -19.61 4.69
C GLY A 128 11.94 -18.61 4.73
N ASN A 129 10.76 -18.98 4.21
CA ASN A 129 9.57 -18.13 4.21
C ASN A 129 8.82 -18.22 5.57
N PRO A 130 8.58 -17.09 6.28
CA PRO A 130 7.87 -17.06 7.56
C PRO A 130 6.34 -17.15 7.40
N TRP A 131 5.84 -18.31 6.96
CA TRP A 131 4.41 -18.55 6.72
C TRP A 131 3.54 -18.35 7.98
N ALA A 132 4.07 -18.67 9.17
CA ALA A 132 3.36 -18.49 10.42
C ALA A 132 3.12 -17.00 10.74
N ALA A 133 4.08 -16.13 10.43
CA ALA A 133 3.93 -14.69 10.59
C ALA A 133 2.89 -14.10 9.62
N VAL A 134 2.77 -14.67 8.42
CA VAL A 134 1.73 -14.29 7.44
C VAL A 134 0.33 -14.64 7.98
N LEU A 135 0.14 -15.86 8.49
CA LEU A 135 -1.14 -16.27 9.08
C LEU A 135 -1.52 -15.44 10.31
N TYR A 136 -0.54 -15.12 11.15
CA TYR A 136 -0.78 -14.27 12.33
C TYR A 136 -1.21 -12.86 11.93
N SER A 137 -0.52 -12.27 10.93
CA SER A 137 -0.87 -10.96 10.38
C SER A 137 -2.25 -10.97 9.74
N TRP A 138 -2.58 -12.02 8.98
CA TRP A 138 -3.91 -12.22 8.40
C TRP A 138 -5.00 -12.32 9.48
N GLY A 139 -4.76 -13.10 10.54
CA GLY A 139 -5.71 -13.24 11.65
C GLY A 139 -5.96 -11.91 12.38
N LEU A 140 -4.91 -11.14 12.63
CA LEU A 140 -5.04 -9.79 13.21
C LEU A 140 -5.84 -8.85 12.31
N VAL A 141 -5.53 -8.81 11.01
CA VAL A 141 -6.29 -8.00 10.04
C VAL A 141 -7.76 -8.42 10.02
N GLN A 142 -8.04 -9.72 10.04
CA GLN A 142 -9.41 -10.24 10.05
C GLN A 142 -10.18 -9.83 11.32
N LEU A 143 -9.54 -9.85 12.49
CA LEU A 143 -10.14 -9.38 13.74
C LEU A 143 -10.46 -7.88 13.69
N VAL A 144 -9.57 -7.06 13.13
CA VAL A 144 -9.78 -5.62 12.95
C VAL A 144 -10.94 -5.36 11.97
N LEU A 145 -11.03 -6.13 10.88
CA LEU A 145 -12.14 -6.04 9.93
C LEU A 145 -13.48 -6.44 10.55
N LEU A 146 -13.49 -7.50 11.35
CA LEU A 146 -14.70 -7.98 12.07
C LEU A 146 -15.16 -7.00 13.16
N ALA A 147 -14.26 -6.20 13.73
CA ALA A 147 -14.62 -5.10 14.63
C ALA A 147 -15.37 -3.94 13.92
N GLY A 148 -15.49 -3.98 12.58
CA GLY A 148 -16.64 -3.41 11.87
C GLY A 148 -16.62 -1.91 11.60
N LYS A 149 -15.53 -1.18 11.85
CA LYS A 149 -15.47 0.26 11.56
C LYS A 149 -14.47 0.62 10.45
N LEU A 150 -14.78 0.18 9.22
CA LEU A 150 -14.03 0.57 8.02
C LEU A 150 -13.93 2.11 7.86
N ASN A 151 -15.01 2.84 8.16
CA ASN A 151 -15.03 4.31 8.06
C ASN A 151 -14.18 5.03 9.12
N THR A 152 -13.89 4.41 10.28
CA THR A 152 -12.91 5.02 11.22
C THR A 152 -11.47 4.65 10.89
N LEU A 153 -11.25 3.53 10.19
CA LEU A 153 -9.92 3.09 9.78
C LEU A 153 -9.38 3.89 8.57
N ALA A 154 -10.26 4.32 7.65
CA ALA A 154 -9.87 5.16 6.52
C ALA A 154 -9.54 6.62 6.89
N ALA A 155 -9.86 7.05 8.11
CA ALA A 155 -9.62 8.39 8.63
C ALA A 155 -8.32 8.53 9.45
N VAL A 156 -7.59 7.43 9.67
CA VAL A 156 -6.30 7.37 10.38
C VAL A 156 -5.15 7.32 9.39
#